data_AF-A0A6G3X3Z4-F1
#
_entry.id   AF-A0A6G3X3Z4-F1
#
_cell.length_a   1.000
_cell.length_b   1.000
_cell.length_c   1.000
_cell.angle_alpha   90.00
_cell.angle_beta   90.00
_cell.angle_gamma   90.00
#
_symmetry.space_group_name_H-M   'P 1'
#
loop_
_entity.id
_entity.type
_entity.pdbx_description
1 polymer ?
#
loop_
_entity_poly.entity_id
_entity_poly.type
_entity_poly.pdbx_seq_one_letter_code
_entity_poly.pdbx_strand_id
1 'polypeptide(L)' 'AVLDKAIDDAAKDGDVTPQTINKAIAGLGQIDSPRGAWEFGDKAHSPVQTWYLRQVRPDGSQLANVMVQDLA' A
#
# COMPACT_ATOMS: atom_id res chain seq x y z
N ALA A 1 0.75 -0.60 7.31
CA ALA A 1 -0.27 -0.64 8.37
C ALA A 1 -1.68 -0.37 7.80
N VAL A 2 -2.11 -1.07 6.74
CA VAL A 2 -3.46 -0.87 6.16
C VAL A 2 -4.52 -1.37 7.13
N LEU A 3 -4.33 -2.61 7.60
CA LEU A 3 -5.27 -3.27 8.49
C LEU A 3 -5.33 -2.56 9.84
N ASP A 4 -4.21 -2.11 10.39
CA ASP A 4 -4.18 -1.38 11.66
C ASP A 4 -5.04 -0.11 11.58
N LYS A 5 -4.85 0.71 10.54
CA LYS A 5 -5.67 1.92 10.31
C LYS A 5 -7.15 1.59 10.15
N ALA A 6 -7.48 0.51 9.43
CA ALA A 6 -8.86 0.11 9.22
C ALA A 6 -9.53 -0.42 10.49
N ILE A 7 -8.81 -1.15 11.34
CA ILE A 7 -9.30 -1.61 12.65
C ILE A 7 -9.53 -0.41 13.56
N ASP A 8 -8.56 0.51 13.63
CA ASP A 8 -8.67 1.73 14.42
C ASP A 8 -9.87 2.58 14.00
N ASP A 9 -10.15 2.66 12.70
CA ASP A 9 -11.29 3.40 12.17
C ASP A 9 -12.62 2.68 12.44
N ALA A 10 -12.70 1.37 12.16
CA ALA A 10 -13.90 0.57 12.44
C ALA A 10 -14.28 0.58 13.93
N ALA A 11 -13.29 0.59 14.82
CA ALA A 11 -13.51 0.63 16.26
C ALA A 11 -14.14 1.96 16.75
N LYS A 12 -14.03 3.06 15.99
CA LYS A 12 -14.71 4.33 16.34
C LYS A 12 -16.23 4.24 16.19
N ASP A 13 -16.68 3.44 15.23
CA ASP A 13 -18.09 3.30 14.86
C ASP A 13 -18.78 2.12 15.57
N GLY A 14 -18.08 1.41 16.46
CA GLY A 14 -18.61 0.29 17.24
C GLY A 14 -17.91 -1.03 16.94
N ASP A 15 -18.68 -2.04 16.51
CA ASP A 15 -18.19 -3.42 16.40
C ASP A 15 -17.18 -3.61 15.27
N VAL A 16 -16.05 -4.23 15.60
CA VAL A 16 -15.02 -4.63 14.65
C VAL A 16 -15.42 -5.97 14.02
N THR A 17 -16.01 -5.88 12.83
CA THR A 17 -16.51 -7.00 12.04
C THR A 17 -15.87 -7.00 10.65
N PRO A 18 -15.93 -8.12 9.90
CA PRO A 18 -15.44 -8.12 8.52
C PRO A 18 -16.06 -7.03 7.64
N GLN A 19 -17.34 -6.72 7.85
CA GLN A 19 -18.06 -5.69 7.10
C GLN A 19 -17.57 -4.28 7.44
N THR A 20 -17.39 -3.96 8.74
CA THR A 20 -16.93 -2.64 9.16
C THR A 20 -15.46 -2.42 8.79
N ILE A 21 -14.61 -3.46 8.88
CA ILE A 21 -13.22 -3.41 8.40
C ILE A 21 -13.17 -3.16 6.88
N ASN A 22 -13.94 -3.90 6.08
CA ASN A 22 -13.92 -3.70 4.62
C ASN A 22 -14.40 -2.30 4.22
N LYS A 23 -15.40 -1.76 4.93
CA LYS A 23 -15.85 -0.38 4.73
C LYS A 23 -14.76 0.64 5.08
N ALA A 24 -14.06 0.43 6.20
CA ALA A 24 -12.95 1.28 6.62
C ALA A 24 -11.79 1.23 5.61
N ILE A 25 -11.42 0.04 5.12
CA ILE A 25 -10.38 -0.13 4.09
C ILE A 25 -10.73 0.65 2.82
N ALA A 26 -11.99 0.60 2.37
CA ALA A 26 -12.45 1.34 1.20
C ALA A 26 -12.36 2.87 1.39
N GLY A 27 -12.35 3.36 2.63
CA GLY A 27 -12.26 4.79 2.97
C GLY A 27 -10.84 5.32 3.21
N LEU A 28 -9.79 4.48 3.18
CA LEU A 28 -8.43 4.88 3.58
C LEU A 28 -7.76 5.89 2.63
N GLY A 29 -8.19 5.98 1.37
CA GLY A 29 -7.55 6.82 0.36
C GLY A 29 -6.08 6.43 0.13
N GLN A 30 -5.20 7.43 0.01
CA GLN A 30 -3.76 7.21 -0.16
C GLN A 30 -3.07 6.74 1.13
N ILE A 31 -2.13 5.81 0.95
CA ILE A 31 -1.42 5.10 2.00
C ILE A 31 0.09 5.24 1.78
N ASP A 32 0.77 5.83 2.76
CA ASP A 32 2.23 5.90 2.76
C ASP A 32 2.86 4.51 2.94
N SER A 33 3.88 4.23 2.15
CA SER A 33 4.58 2.95 2.15
C SER A 33 6.06 3.15 1.80
N PRO A 34 6.97 2.27 2.25
CA PRO A 34 8.39 2.31 1.83
C PRO A 34 8.61 2.23 0.31
N ARG A 35 7.58 1.85 -0.45
CA ARG A 35 7.57 1.82 -1.91
C ARG A 35 6.92 3.04 -2.57
N GLY A 36 6.73 4.13 -1.83
CA GLY A 36 5.93 5.28 -2.27
C GLY A 36 4.45 5.16 -1.89
N ALA A 37 3.75 6.28 -2.01
CA ALA A 37 2.31 6.35 -1.75
C ALA A 37 1.53 5.50 -2.77
N TRP A 38 0.45 4.87 -2.31
CA TRP A 38 -0.44 4.06 -3.15
C TRP A 38 -1.86 4.07 -2.60
N GLU A 39 -2.84 3.63 -3.38
CA GLU A 39 -4.24 3.56 -2.96
C GLU A 39 -4.95 2.31 -3.50
N PHE A 40 -6.13 1.99 -2.97
CA PHE A 40 -6.97 0.95 -3.54
C PHE A 40 -7.74 1.50 -4.75
N GLY A 41 -7.70 0.79 -5.87
CA GLY A 41 -8.50 1.17 -7.04
C GLY A 41 -9.99 0.93 -6.82
N ASP A 42 -10.82 1.88 -7.27
CA ASP A 42 -12.26 1.98 -6.98
C ASP A 42 -13.09 0.73 -7.26
N LYS A 43 -12.71 -0.08 -8.26
CA LYS A 43 -13.53 -1.21 -8.72
C LYS A 43 -13.12 -2.55 -8.16
N ALA A 44 -11.81 -2.82 -8.13
CA ALA A 44 -11.29 -4.15 -7.82
C ALA A 44 -10.64 -4.23 -6.43
N HIS A 45 -10.48 -3.07 -5.75
CA HIS A 45 -9.69 -2.96 -4.51
C HIS A 45 -8.28 -3.55 -4.66
N SER A 46 -7.73 -3.47 -5.87
CA SER A 46 -6.33 -3.79 -6.14
C SER A 46 -5.47 -2.55 -5.88
N PRO A 47 -4.23 -2.69 -5.41
CA PRO A 47 -3.31 -1.56 -5.25
C PRO A 47 -3.04 -0.85 -6.58
N VAL A 48 -3.35 0.44 -6.64
CA VAL A 48 -2.89 1.39 -7.65
C VAL A 48 -1.64 2.05 -7.08
N GLN A 49 -0.49 1.74 -7.66
CA GLN A 49 0.83 2.14 -7.15
C GLN A 49 1.80 2.32 -8.32
N THR A 50 2.86 3.12 -8.11
CA THR A 50 3.95 3.29 -9.08
C THR A 50 4.70 1.98 -9.33
N TRP A 51 5.03 1.72 -10.58
CA TRP A 51 5.88 0.61 -10.98
C TRP A 51 7.30 1.12 -11.15
N TYR A 52 8.28 0.31 -10.77
CA TYR A 52 9.69 0.71 -10.86
C TYR A 52 10.48 -0.27 -11.72
N LEU A 53 11.27 0.26 -12.65
CA LEU A 53 12.28 -0.53 -13.34
C LEU A 53 13.49 -0.70 -12.43
N ARG A 54 13.88 -1.95 -12.20
CA ARG A 54 15.06 -2.31 -11.40
C ARG A 54 16.06 -3.09 -12.23
N GLN A 55 17.33 -2.93 -11.88
CA GLN A 55 18.42 -3.71 -12.45
C GLN A 55 19.32 -4.24 -11.34
N VAL A 56 19.84 -5.46 -11.51
CA VAL A 56 20.84 -6.02 -10.60
C VAL A 56 22.14 -5.23 -10.78
N ARG A 57 22.55 -4.50 -9.74
CA ARG A 57 23.75 -3.66 -9.74
C ARG A 57 24.46 -3.76 -8.40
N PRO A 58 25.78 -3.46 -8.33
CA PRO A 58 26.45 -3.27 -7.05
C PRO A 58 25.78 -2.17 -6.23
N ASP A 59 25.49 -2.48 -4.96
CA ASP A 59 25.02 -1.56 -3.93
C ASP A 59 25.88 -1.80 -2.68
N GLY A 60 26.87 -0.93 -2.48
CA GLY A 60 27.98 -1.17 -1.56
C GLY A 60 28.80 -2.41 -1.93
N SER A 61 28.95 -3.34 -1.00
CA SER A 61 29.72 -4.59 -1.18
C SER A 61 28.88 -5.78 -1.67
N GLN A 62 27.60 -5.57 -2.01
CA GLN A 62 26.67 -6.63 -2.42
C GLN A 62 25.98 -6.27 -3.74
N LEU A 63 25.36 -7.25 -4.39
CA LEU A 63 24.45 -6.98 -5.52
C LEU A 63 23.03 -6.78 -4.98
N ALA A 64 22.31 -5.80 -5.54
CA ALA A 64 20.92 -5.51 -5.20
C ALA A 64 20.10 -5.16 -6.44
N ASN A 65 18.76 -5.22 -6.29
CA ASN A 65 17.82 -4.71 -7.30
C ASN A 65 17.68 -3.19 -7.14
N VAL A 66 18.59 -2.44 -7.76
CA VAL A 66 18.62 -0.98 -7.67
C VAL A 66 17.53 -0.39 -8.56
N MET A 67 16.74 0.54 -8.00
CA MET A 67 15.76 1.32 -8.76
C MET A 67 16.49 2.23 -9.75
N VAL A 68 16.11 2.14 -11.02
CA VAL A 68 16.73 2.91 -12.11
C VAL A 68 15.81 4.04 -12.57
N GLN A 69 14.51 3.77 -12.62
CA GLN A 69 13.48 4.75 -12.97
C GLN A 69 12.09 4.26 -12.54
N ASP A 70 11.14 5.20 -12.53
CA ASP A 70 9.71 4.88 -12.58
C ASP A 70 9.37 4.30 -13.95
N LEU A 71 8.50 3.30 -13.97
CA LEU A 71 8.10 2.55 -15.17
C LEU A 71 6.70 2.93 -15.63
N ALA A 72 5.78 3.19 -14.69
CA ALA A 72 4.41 3.62 -14.91
C ALA A 72 3.85 4.26 -13.63
#